data_AF-A0A8H6BJM1-F1
#
_entry.id   AF-A0A8H6BJM1-F1
#
_cell.length_a   1.000
_cell.length_b   1.000
_cell.length_c   1.000
_cell.angle_alpha   90.00
_cell.angle_beta   90.00
_cell.angle_gamma   90.00
#
_symmetry.space_group_name_H-M   'P 1'
#
loop_
_entity.id
_entity.type
_entity.pdbx_description
1 polymer ?
#
loop_
_entity_poly.entity_id
_entity_poly.type
_entity_poly.pdbx_seq_one_letter_code
_entity_poly.pdbx_strand_id
1 'polypeptide(L)'
;MSQKPPFRNSYRERKVATSDAKSCLICFKPSTSVLITDNSKDWFYVCPSHLSDANFCSTVYEDEAGVSKSSEHSALVRKESILIRKSKRLELEIESSASSFNKVKGYFKWGKKKEEDTKDDNEEGKDDKKGNDDAKEDDTTKKEECVNAEVQLKELKGEKLPDTKKELNTFEKLYKRYRLDQVFYRNRLLSDYKKQKRAQIRKSLENGTLFPSLDNLPDLPKQENANSKSDATK
;
A
#
# COMPACT_ATOMS: atom_id res chain seq x y z
N MET A 1 23.99 27.79 -11.39
CA MET A 1 24.55 26.42 -11.33
C MET A 1 23.44 25.46 -10.95
N SER A 2 22.79 24.82 -11.93
CA SER A 2 21.74 23.81 -11.68
C SER A 2 22.42 22.50 -11.23
N GLN A 3 22.80 22.43 -9.95
CA GLN A 3 23.39 21.21 -9.40
C GLN A 3 22.28 20.18 -9.19
N LYS A 4 22.47 18.98 -9.75
CA LYS A 4 21.59 17.83 -9.55
C LYS A 4 21.44 17.57 -8.04
N PRO A 5 20.22 17.32 -7.53
CA PRO A 5 20.03 17.09 -6.11
C PRO A 5 20.80 15.85 -5.63
N PRO A 6 21.27 15.83 -4.37
CA PRO A 6 22.11 14.76 -3.80
C PRO A 6 21.43 13.38 -3.79
N PHE A 7 20.10 13.35 -3.77
CA PHE A 7 19.23 12.18 -3.85
C PHE A 7 17.97 12.52 -4.65
N ARG A 8 17.22 11.51 -5.08
CA ARG A 8 15.94 11.66 -5.82
C ARG A 8 14.77 11.59 -4.83
N ASN A 9 13.63 12.19 -5.18
CA ASN A 9 12.38 12.06 -4.44
C ASN A 9 11.71 10.69 -4.69
N SER A 10 12.35 9.63 -4.22
CA SER A 10 11.85 8.26 -4.24
C SER A 10 12.31 7.58 -2.96
N TYR A 11 11.34 7.17 -2.15
CA TYR A 11 11.58 6.58 -0.84
C TYR A 11 10.94 5.19 -0.76
N ARG A 12 11.66 4.21 -0.24
CA ARG A 12 11.09 2.92 0.15
C ARG A 12 10.76 2.94 1.64
N GLU A 13 9.68 2.28 2.01
CA GLU A 13 9.32 2.07 3.42
C GLU A 13 10.04 0.83 3.95
N ARG A 14 10.69 0.98 5.10
CA ARG A 14 11.22 -0.13 5.91
C ARG A 14 10.59 -0.07 7.29
N LYS A 15 10.31 -1.23 7.86
CA LYS A 15 9.86 -1.35 9.25
C LYS A 15 11.05 -1.74 10.12
N VAL A 16 11.22 -1.04 11.23
CA VAL A 16 12.20 -1.37 12.28
C VAL A 16 11.53 -2.05 13.46
N ALA A 17 12.33 -2.63 14.35
CA ALA A 17 11.84 -3.19 15.61
C ALA A 17 11.21 -2.11 16.49
N THR A 18 10.31 -2.50 17.39
CA THR A 18 9.67 -1.58 18.34
C THR A 18 10.66 -0.94 19.31
N SER A 19 11.76 -1.62 19.62
CA SER A 19 12.87 -1.09 20.43
C SER A 19 13.58 0.09 19.77
N ASP A 20 13.63 0.12 18.44
CA ASP A 20 14.31 1.15 17.65
C ASP A 20 13.35 2.24 17.18
N ALA A 21 12.12 2.26 17.71
CA ALA A 21 11.12 3.25 17.33
C ALA A 21 11.60 4.67 17.67
N LYS A 22 11.48 5.58 16.70
CA LYS A 22 11.81 7.00 16.88
C LYS A 22 10.62 7.89 16.52
N SER A 23 10.72 9.16 16.89
CA SER A 23 9.67 10.15 16.64
C SER A 23 9.42 10.35 15.14
N CYS A 24 8.16 10.32 14.73
CA CYS A 24 7.71 10.70 13.40
C CYS A 24 8.12 12.15 13.08
N LEU A 25 8.56 12.41 11.86
CA LEU A 25 8.95 13.75 11.39
C LEU A 25 7.83 14.81 11.50
N ILE A 26 6.56 14.38 11.43
CA ILE A 26 5.42 15.31 11.34
C ILE A 26 4.78 15.56 12.70
N CYS A 27 4.38 14.49 13.40
CA CYS A 27 3.66 14.59 14.67
C CYS A 27 4.49 14.23 15.90
N PHE A 28 5.76 13.85 15.72
CA PHE A 28 6.67 13.44 16.79
C PHE A 28 6.24 12.23 17.63
N LYS A 29 5.13 11.56 17.29
CA LYS A 29 4.71 10.29 17.90
C LYS A 29 5.71 9.17 17.55
N PRO A 30 5.94 8.19 18.43
CA PRO A 30 6.83 7.07 18.14
C PRO A 30 6.33 6.29 16.92
N SER A 31 7.23 5.98 15.99
CA SER A 31 6.96 5.21 14.79
C SER A 31 8.05 4.17 14.55
N THR A 32 7.65 3.05 13.94
CA THR A 32 8.53 1.99 13.45
C THR A 32 8.70 2.01 11.93
N SER A 33 7.94 2.84 11.21
CA SER A 33 8.07 2.99 9.75
C SER A 33 9.12 4.06 9.42
N VAL A 34 10.07 3.69 8.57
CA VAL A 34 11.18 4.53 8.11
C VAL A 34 11.10 4.66 6.59
N LEU A 35 11.07 5.90 6.10
CA LEU A 35 11.27 6.20 4.69
C LEU A 35 12.75 6.39 4.45
N ILE A 36 13.31 5.69 3.45
CA ILE A 36 14.72 5.73 3.09
C ILE A 36 14.88 5.83 1.58
N THR A 37 15.82 6.65 1.12
CA THR A 37 16.18 6.73 -0.31
C THR A 37 16.96 5.50 -0.75
N ASP A 38 16.96 5.17 -2.04
CA ASP A 38 17.68 3.99 -2.55
C ASP A 38 19.19 4.08 -2.29
N ASN A 39 19.76 5.28 -2.42
CA ASN A 39 21.15 5.57 -2.10
C ASN A 39 21.45 5.70 -0.59
N SER A 40 20.45 5.51 0.28
CA SER A 40 20.54 5.59 1.74
C SER A 40 21.13 6.91 2.28
N LYS A 41 21.19 7.96 1.46
CA LYS A 41 21.69 9.28 1.86
C LYS A 41 20.70 10.01 2.76
N ASP A 42 19.41 9.81 2.51
CA ASP A 42 18.35 10.41 3.31
C ASP A 42 17.41 9.33 3.86
N TRP A 43 17.09 9.46 5.15
CA TRP A 43 16.13 8.61 5.83
C TRP A 43 15.49 9.34 7.01
N PHE A 44 14.26 8.97 7.34
CA PHE A 44 13.52 9.52 8.48
C PHE A 44 12.31 8.66 8.85
N TYR A 45 11.85 8.84 10.07
CA TYR A 45 10.70 8.11 10.62
C TYR A 45 9.38 8.81 10.27
N VAL A 46 8.38 8.04 9.87
CA VAL A 46 7.03 8.51 9.55
C VAL A 46 6.03 7.51 10.10
N CYS A 47 4.94 7.95 10.74
CA CYS A 47 3.90 7.03 11.18
C CYS A 47 2.90 6.72 10.06
N PRO A 48 2.22 5.56 10.10
CA PRO A 48 1.27 5.13 9.06
C PRO A 48 0.17 6.17 8.75
N SER A 49 -0.30 6.90 9.75
CA SER A 49 -1.32 7.95 9.57
C SER A 49 -0.87 9.09 8.65
N HIS A 50 0.42 9.42 8.64
CA HIS A 50 0.97 10.43 7.73
C HIS A 50 1.37 9.84 6.39
N LEU A 51 1.71 8.54 6.32
CA LEU A 51 1.92 7.86 5.04
C LEU A 51 0.65 7.80 4.19
N SER A 52 -0.53 7.82 4.82
CA SER A 52 -1.82 7.92 4.13
C SER A 52 -2.22 9.35 3.74
N ASP A 53 -1.50 10.38 4.19
CA ASP A 53 -1.84 11.77 3.88
C ASP A 53 -1.28 12.19 2.51
N ALA A 54 -2.21 12.49 1.59
CA ALA A 54 -1.89 12.90 0.23
C ALA A 54 -1.11 14.22 0.15
N ASN A 55 -1.25 15.11 1.14
CA ASN A 55 -0.50 16.38 1.19
C ASN A 55 0.94 16.19 1.67
N PHE A 56 1.25 15.04 2.28
CA PHE A 56 2.59 14.73 2.75
C PHE A 56 3.34 13.86 1.74
N CYS A 57 2.74 12.74 1.31
CA CYS A 57 3.36 11.85 0.35
C CYS A 57 2.34 11.13 -0.54
N SER A 58 2.74 10.89 -1.78
CA SER A 58 2.01 10.08 -2.74
C SER A 58 2.70 8.75 -2.96
N THR A 59 1.93 7.66 -2.99
CA THR A 59 2.42 6.35 -3.40
C THR A 59 2.63 6.30 -4.91
N VAL A 60 3.81 5.88 -5.34
CA VAL A 60 4.19 5.68 -6.74
C VAL A 60 4.79 4.28 -6.90
N TYR A 61 4.66 3.71 -8.10
CA TYR A 61 5.21 2.38 -8.40
C TYR A 61 6.36 2.54 -9.38
N GLU A 62 7.58 2.32 -8.91
CA GLU A 62 8.81 2.56 -9.67
C GLU A 62 9.87 1.49 -9.40
N ASP A 63 10.67 1.20 -10.42
CA ASP A 63 11.88 0.37 -10.32
C ASP A 63 13.02 1.14 -9.64
N GLU A 64 14.11 0.43 -9.30
CA GLU A 64 15.35 1.05 -8.78
C GLU A 64 15.96 2.06 -9.75
N ALA A 65 15.75 1.88 -11.05
CA ALA A 65 16.15 2.82 -12.10
C ALA A 65 15.20 4.03 -12.23
N GLY A 66 14.08 4.06 -11.50
CA GLY A 66 13.08 5.12 -11.58
C GLY A 66 12.10 5.00 -12.75
N VAL A 67 12.05 3.85 -13.42
CA VAL A 67 11.07 3.55 -14.46
C VAL A 67 9.72 3.31 -13.82
N SER A 68 8.66 3.92 -14.37
CA SER A 68 7.30 3.76 -13.85
C SER A 68 6.76 2.36 -14.14
N LYS A 69 6.28 1.70 -13.10
CA LYS A 69 5.60 0.41 -13.13
C LYS A 69 4.10 0.53 -12.84
N SER A 70 3.57 1.75 -12.90
CA SER A 70 2.16 2.03 -12.59
C SER A 70 1.18 1.31 -13.53
N SER A 71 1.56 1.07 -14.79
CA SER A 71 0.74 0.34 -15.75
C SER A 71 0.56 -1.12 -15.35
N GLU A 72 1.66 -1.80 -15.00
CA GLU A 72 1.68 -3.19 -14.51
C GLU A 72 0.85 -3.31 -13.23
N HIS A 73 1.03 -2.39 -12.27
CA HIS A 73 0.21 -2.33 -11.07
C HIS A 73 -1.29 -2.23 -11.39
N SER A 74 -1.65 -1.31 -12.29
CA SER A 74 -3.05 -1.10 -12.67
C SER A 74 -3.66 -2.33 -13.37
N ALA A 75 -2.86 -3.09 -14.12
CA ALA A 75 -3.29 -4.33 -14.75
C ALA A 75 -3.59 -5.41 -13.69
N LEU A 76 -2.73 -5.56 -12.69
CA LEU A 76 -2.94 -6.49 -11.57
C LEU A 76 -4.16 -6.14 -10.74
N VAL A 77 -4.35 -4.86 -10.39
CA VAL A 77 -5.55 -4.39 -9.67
C VAL A 77 -6.82 -4.63 -10.49
N ARG A 78 -6.78 -4.39 -11.80
CA ARG A 78 -7.91 -4.69 -12.69
C ARG A 78 -8.23 -6.19 -12.70
N LYS A 79 -7.20 -7.04 -12.84
CA LYS A 79 -7.32 -8.51 -12.81
C LYS A 79 -8.00 -8.96 -11.51
N GLU A 80 -7.54 -8.48 -10.35
CA GLU A 80 -8.17 -8.77 -9.06
C GLU A 80 -9.64 -8.30 -9.03
N SER A 81 -9.91 -7.07 -9.45
CA SER A 81 -11.27 -6.52 -9.43
C SER A 81 -12.25 -7.29 -10.34
N ILE A 82 -11.78 -7.84 -11.45
CA ILE A 82 -12.58 -8.66 -12.36
C ILE A 82 -12.90 -10.00 -11.69
N LEU A 83 -11.91 -10.63 -11.05
CA LEU A 83 -12.11 -11.89 -10.32
C LEU A 83 -13.10 -11.71 -9.16
N ILE A 84 -12.99 -10.62 -8.40
CA ILE A 84 -13.93 -10.30 -7.31
C ILE A 84 -15.35 -10.11 -7.86
N ARG A 85 -15.53 -9.35 -8.95
CA ARG A 85 -16.85 -9.16 -9.57
C ARG A 85 -17.43 -10.48 -10.08
N LYS A 86 -16.60 -11.34 -10.69
CA LYS A 86 -17.02 -12.65 -11.17
C LYS A 86 -17.44 -13.57 -10.01
N SER A 87 -16.65 -13.60 -8.93
CA SER A 87 -16.99 -14.34 -7.70
C SER A 87 -18.34 -13.89 -7.15
N LYS A 88 -18.55 -12.57 -7.01
CA LYS A 88 -19.81 -12.03 -6.49
C LYS A 88 -21.01 -12.34 -7.40
N ARG A 89 -20.83 -12.34 -8.72
CA ARG A 89 -21.90 -12.70 -9.66
C ARG A 89 -22.30 -14.16 -9.50
N LEU A 90 -21.32 -15.07 -9.44
CA LEU A 90 -21.58 -16.50 -9.25
C LEU A 90 -22.26 -16.78 -7.90
N GLU A 91 -21.88 -16.07 -6.84
CA GLU A 91 -22.56 -16.17 -5.54
C GLU A 91 -24.05 -15.83 -5.62
N LEU A 92 -24.39 -14.73 -6.29
CA LEU A 92 -25.79 -14.31 -6.48
C LEU A 92 -26.57 -15.29 -7.38
N GLU A 93 -25.93 -15.84 -8.40
CA GLU A 93 -26.52 -16.85 -9.27
C GLU A 93 -26.83 -18.14 -8.50
N ILE A 94 -25.91 -18.61 -7.67
CA ILE A 94 -26.12 -19.77 -6.79
C ILE A 94 -27.26 -19.49 -5.79
N GLU A 95 -27.26 -18.32 -5.15
CA GLU A 95 -28.31 -17.94 -4.17
C GLU A 95 -29.70 -17.82 -4.82
N SER A 96 -29.79 -17.18 -5.98
CA SER A 96 -31.05 -17.02 -6.71
C SER A 96 -31.59 -18.34 -7.27
N SER A 97 -30.72 -19.21 -7.77
CA SER A 97 -31.07 -20.56 -8.24
C SER A 97 -31.53 -21.45 -7.08
N ALA A 98 -30.80 -21.46 -5.96
CA ALA A 98 -31.16 -22.23 -4.76
C ALA A 98 -32.49 -21.77 -4.13
N SER A 99 -32.75 -20.46 -4.07
CA SER A 99 -34.00 -19.88 -3.58
C SER A 99 -35.19 -20.25 -4.47
N SER A 100 -35.03 -20.14 -5.80
CA SER A 100 -36.06 -20.51 -6.77
C SER A 100 -36.42 -21.99 -6.70
N PHE A 101 -35.41 -22.85 -6.53
CA PHE A 101 -35.58 -24.29 -6.37
C PHE A 101 -36.37 -24.64 -5.09
N ASN A 102 -36.03 -24.01 -3.95
CA ASN A 102 -36.76 -24.21 -2.69
C ASN A 102 -38.22 -23.72 -2.76
N LYS A 103 -38.47 -22.61 -3.47
CA LYS A 103 -39.81 -22.04 -3.62
C LYS A 103 -40.70 -22.93 -4.50
N VAL A 104 -40.19 -23.43 -5.62
CA VAL A 104 -40.91 -24.35 -6.51
C VAL A 104 -41.22 -25.68 -5.81
N LYS A 105 -40.25 -26.24 -5.06
CA LYS A 105 -40.44 -27.47 -4.27
C LYS A 105 -41.48 -27.30 -3.15
N GLY A 106 -41.59 -26.11 -2.56
CA GLY A 106 -42.62 -25.77 -1.56
C GLY A 106 -44.03 -25.73 -2.15
N TYR A 107 -44.20 -25.14 -3.34
CA TYR A 107 -45.50 -25.10 -4.03
C TYR A 107 -45.95 -26.49 -4.52
N PHE A 108 -45.03 -27.31 -5.03
CA PHE A 108 -45.34 -28.69 -5.46
C PHE A 108 -45.73 -29.62 -4.30
N LYS A 109 -45.16 -29.41 -3.10
CA LYS A 109 -45.57 -30.16 -1.89
C LYS A 109 -46.96 -29.79 -1.37
N TRP A 110 -47.42 -28.56 -1.61
CA TRP A 110 -48.75 -28.11 -1.18
C TRP A 110 -49.87 -28.59 -2.13
N GLY A 111 -49.57 -28.76 -3.42
CA GLY A 111 -50.52 -29.29 -4.41
C GLY A 111 -50.84 -30.78 -4.25
N LYS A 112 -49.97 -31.57 -3.58
CA LYS A 112 -50.14 -33.02 -3.44
C LYS A 112 -50.89 -33.47 -2.16
N LYS A 113 -51.42 -32.53 -1.37
CA LYS A 113 -52.08 -32.82 -0.08
C LYS A 113 -53.58 -32.48 -0.07
N LYS A 114 -54.21 -32.36 -1.23
CA LYS A 114 -55.63 -31.96 -1.35
C LYS A 114 -56.53 -32.88 -2.18
N GLU A 115 -56.13 -34.14 -2.38
CA GLU A 115 -57.01 -35.18 -2.95
C GLU A 115 -56.78 -36.50 -2.23
N GLU A 116 -57.30 -36.60 -1.01
CA GLU A 116 -57.60 -37.88 -0.37
C GLU A 116 -58.79 -37.66 0.58
N ASP A 117 -59.97 -37.43 0.00
CA ASP A 117 -61.26 -37.80 0.59
C ASP A 117 -62.39 -37.55 -0.42
N THR A 118 -62.72 -38.60 -1.19
CA THR A 118 -64.10 -39.05 -1.49
C THR A 118 -64.04 -40.27 -2.43
N LYS A 119 -64.40 -41.45 -1.91
CA LYS A 119 -64.90 -42.58 -2.69
C LYS A 119 -66.33 -42.26 -3.15
N ASP A 120 -66.65 -42.42 -4.43
CA ASP A 120 -67.70 -43.36 -4.86
C ASP A 120 -67.65 -43.65 -6.37
N ASP A 121 -68.15 -44.83 -6.71
CA ASP A 121 -68.07 -45.58 -7.98
C ASP A 121 -68.52 -44.84 -9.26
N ASN A 122 -67.86 -45.09 -10.42
CA ASN A 122 -68.43 -45.86 -11.54
C ASN A 122 -67.46 -46.01 -12.75
N GLU A 123 -67.76 -47.03 -13.55
CA GLU A 123 -67.04 -47.62 -14.68
C GLU A 123 -66.78 -46.76 -15.95
N GLU A 124 -65.75 -47.21 -16.68
CA GLU A 124 -65.50 -47.15 -18.14
C GLU A 124 -65.17 -45.82 -18.86
N GLY A 125 -63.98 -45.79 -19.49
CA GLY A 125 -63.63 -44.81 -20.53
C GLY A 125 -62.15 -44.79 -20.93
N LYS A 126 -61.89 -45.09 -22.21
CA LYS A 126 -60.59 -45.14 -22.92
C LYS A 126 -59.82 -43.81 -22.98
N ASP A 127 -58.52 -43.96 -23.26
CA ASP A 127 -57.58 -43.03 -23.93
C ASP A 127 -57.36 -41.65 -23.27
N ASP A 128 -56.15 -41.43 -22.73
CA ASP A 128 -55.08 -40.83 -23.53
C ASP A 128 -53.78 -40.74 -22.72
N LYS A 129 -52.74 -41.36 -23.29
CA LYS A 129 -51.36 -41.28 -22.84
C LYS A 129 -50.76 -40.00 -23.39
N LYS A 130 -50.81 -38.88 -22.66
CA LYS A 130 -50.09 -37.66 -23.08
C LYS A 130 -49.65 -36.75 -21.94
N GLY A 131 -48.33 -36.62 -21.83
CA GLY A 131 -47.65 -35.41 -21.33
C GLY A 131 -47.30 -35.39 -19.85
N ASN A 132 -46.21 -36.04 -19.45
CA ASN A 132 -45.52 -35.66 -18.22
C ASN A 132 -43.99 -35.93 -18.28
N ASP A 133 -43.37 -35.57 -19.41
CA ASP A 133 -41.92 -35.66 -19.58
C ASP A 133 -41.22 -34.28 -19.58
N ASP A 134 -41.92 -33.19 -19.93
CA ASP A 134 -41.32 -31.84 -20.03
C ASP A 134 -40.92 -31.22 -18.68
N ALA A 135 -41.46 -31.69 -17.54
CA ALA A 135 -41.19 -31.11 -16.22
C ALA A 135 -39.92 -31.68 -15.54
N LYS A 136 -39.39 -32.82 -16.00
CA LYS A 136 -38.20 -33.45 -15.40
C LYS A 136 -36.88 -32.99 -16.02
N GLU A 137 -36.87 -32.66 -17.32
CA GLU A 137 -35.66 -32.21 -18.04
C GLU A 137 -35.19 -30.80 -17.60
N ASP A 138 -36.14 -29.90 -17.30
CA ASP A 138 -35.87 -28.53 -16.83
C ASP A 138 -35.32 -28.48 -15.37
N ASP A 139 -35.64 -29.50 -14.55
CA ASP A 139 -35.15 -29.60 -13.17
C ASP A 139 -33.70 -30.12 -13.09
N THR A 140 -33.34 -31.05 -13.98
CA THR A 140 -31.98 -31.61 -14.07
C THR A 140 -30.96 -30.60 -14.61
N THR A 141 -31.32 -29.83 -15.64
CA THR A 141 -30.43 -28.84 -16.27
C THR A 141 -30.09 -27.69 -15.33
N LYS A 142 -31.08 -27.12 -14.62
CA LYS A 142 -30.86 -26.06 -13.62
C LYS A 142 -30.00 -26.50 -12.43
N LYS A 143 -30.06 -27.78 -12.08
CA LYS A 143 -29.25 -28.36 -10.99
C LYS A 143 -27.79 -28.53 -11.41
N GLU A 144 -27.54 -28.94 -12.65
CA GLU A 144 -26.18 -29.03 -13.23
C GLU A 144 -25.54 -27.64 -13.37
N GLU A 145 -26.29 -26.63 -13.78
CA GLU A 145 -25.80 -25.23 -13.85
C GLU A 145 -25.40 -24.68 -12.47
N CYS A 146 -26.20 -24.95 -11.43
CA CYS A 146 -25.90 -24.52 -10.07
C CYS A 146 -24.64 -25.20 -9.50
N VAL A 147 -24.48 -26.50 -9.75
CA VAL A 147 -23.26 -27.25 -9.34
C VAL A 147 -22.03 -26.73 -10.10
N ASN A 148 -22.15 -26.47 -11.40
CA ASN A 148 -21.06 -25.92 -12.21
C ASN A 148 -20.65 -24.51 -11.75
N ALA A 149 -21.62 -23.65 -11.42
CA ALA A 149 -21.35 -22.32 -10.86
C ALA A 149 -20.64 -22.40 -9.50
N GLU A 150 -21.02 -23.37 -8.66
CA GLU A 150 -20.39 -23.58 -7.35
C GLU A 150 -18.94 -24.09 -7.45
N VAL A 151 -18.66 -24.98 -8.40
CA VAL A 151 -17.29 -25.43 -8.72
C VAL A 151 -16.44 -24.25 -9.20
N GLN A 152 -16.95 -23.46 -10.15
CA GLN A 152 -16.23 -22.27 -10.64
C GLN A 152 -15.98 -21.24 -9.54
N LEU A 153 -16.94 -21.06 -8.62
CA LEU A 153 -16.79 -20.17 -7.47
C LEU A 153 -15.69 -20.66 -6.52
N LYS A 154 -15.63 -21.97 -6.25
CA LYS A 154 -14.58 -22.58 -5.41
C LYS A 154 -13.20 -22.42 -6.03
N GLU A 155 -13.05 -22.62 -7.34
CA GLU A 155 -11.77 -22.37 -8.04
C GLU A 155 -11.35 -20.90 -7.99
N LEU A 156 -12.29 -19.98 -8.26
CA LEU A 156 -12.02 -18.55 -8.25
C LEU A 156 -11.59 -18.05 -6.86
N LYS A 157 -12.27 -18.48 -5.80
CA LYS A 157 -11.97 -18.08 -4.42
C LYS A 157 -10.77 -18.82 -3.83
N GLY A 158 -10.60 -20.10 -4.17
CA GLY A 158 -9.58 -20.97 -3.59
C GLY A 158 -8.20 -20.79 -4.19
N GLU A 159 -8.11 -20.48 -5.49
CA GLU A 159 -6.84 -20.46 -6.22
C GLU A 159 -6.59 -19.11 -6.89
N LYS A 160 -7.43 -18.71 -7.84
CA LYS A 160 -7.18 -17.54 -8.69
C LYS A 160 -7.12 -16.22 -7.90
N LEU A 161 -8.04 -16.00 -6.97
CA LEU A 161 -8.08 -14.78 -6.17
C LEU A 161 -6.93 -14.71 -5.13
N PRO A 162 -6.61 -15.76 -4.37
CA PRO A 162 -5.44 -15.77 -3.50
C PRO A 162 -4.14 -15.57 -4.26
N ASP A 163 -3.96 -16.21 -5.42
CA ASP A 163 -2.71 -16.10 -6.18
C ASP A 163 -2.50 -14.72 -6.78
N THR A 164 -3.57 -14.10 -7.32
CA THR A 164 -3.50 -12.70 -7.76
C THR A 164 -3.23 -11.74 -6.60
N LYS A 165 -3.76 -11.98 -5.40
CA LYS A 165 -3.42 -11.19 -4.21
C LYS A 165 -1.97 -11.35 -3.78
N LYS A 166 -1.42 -12.57 -3.86
CA LYS A 166 0.01 -12.82 -3.59
C LYS A 166 0.88 -12.07 -4.61
N GLU A 167 0.53 -12.17 -5.89
CA GLU A 167 1.20 -11.48 -7.01
C GLU A 167 1.18 -9.95 -6.82
N LEU A 168 0.03 -9.39 -6.42
CA LEU A 168 -0.08 -7.97 -6.13
C LEU A 168 0.78 -7.57 -4.92
N ASN A 169 0.76 -8.36 -3.85
CA ASN A 169 1.56 -8.10 -2.65
C ASN A 169 3.08 -8.14 -2.93
N THR A 170 3.54 -9.11 -3.71
CA THR A 170 4.96 -9.19 -4.10
C THR A 170 5.34 -8.01 -4.98
N PHE A 171 4.48 -7.64 -5.93
CA PHE A 171 4.67 -6.46 -6.76
C PHE A 171 4.78 -5.18 -5.91
N GLU A 172 3.85 -4.97 -4.97
CA GLU A 172 3.89 -3.80 -4.09
C GLU A 172 5.17 -3.79 -3.24
N LYS A 173 5.60 -4.92 -2.70
CA LYS A 173 6.86 -4.99 -1.92
C LYS A 173 8.08 -4.54 -2.72
N LEU A 174 8.13 -4.87 -4.01
CA LEU A 174 9.27 -4.57 -4.87
C LEU A 174 9.24 -3.11 -5.35
N TYR A 175 8.10 -2.68 -5.88
CA TYR A 175 8.00 -1.45 -6.66
C TYR A 175 7.31 -0.30 -5.94
N LYS A 176 6.65 -0.53 -4.79
CA LYS A 176 6.03 0.55 -4.04
C LYS A 176 7.11 1.50 -3.52
N ARG A 177 6.93 2.76 -3.87
CA ARG A 177 7.75 3.88 -3.46
C ARG A 177 6.84 5.02 -3.00
N TYR A 178 7.39 5.89 -2.18
CA TYR A 178 6.73 7.09 -1.69
C TYR A 178 7.48 8.28 -2.25
N ARG A 179 6.72 9.20 -2.84
CA ARG A 179 7.20 10.50 -3.30
C ARG A 179 6.64 11.55 -2.35
N LEU A 180 7.52 12.30 -1.71
CA LEU A 180 7.13 13.38 -0.81
C LEU A 180 6.55 14.54 -1.61
N ASP A 181 5.64 15.29 -1.00
CA ASP A 181 5.26 16.58 -1.54
C ASP A 181 6.49 17.51 -1.67
N GLN A 182 6.39 18.45 -2.61
CA GLN A 182 7.47 19.33 -3.01
C GLN A 182 8.03 20.15 -1.83
N VAL A 183 7.19 20.59 -0.90
CA VAL A 183 7.61 21.37 0.27
C VAL A 183 8.47 20.50 1.20
N PHE A 184 8.00 19.30 1.50
CA PHE A 184 8.72 18.36 2.35
C PHE A 184 10.04 17.93 1.71
N TYR A 185 10.02 17.61 0.41
CA TYR A 185 11.22 17.22 -0.31
C TYR A 185 12.28 18.34 -0.31
N ARG A 186 11.88 19.59 -0.55
CA ARG A 186 12.79 20.75 -0.43
C ARG A 186 13.39 20.87 0.97
N ASN A 187 12.59 20.68 2.01
CA ASN A 187 13.09 20.70 3.40
C ASN A 187 14.10 19.58 3.68
N ARG A 188 13.92 18.39 3.09
CA ARG A 188 14.91 17.30 3.16
C ARG A 188 16.24 17.71 2.52
N LEU A 189 16.19 18.27 1.30
CA LEU A 189 17.39 18.75 0.59
C LEU A 189 18.11 19.85 1.37
N LEU A 190 17.37 20.81 1.94
CA LEU A 190 17.95 21.85 2.80
C LEU A 190 18.59 21.28 4.06
N SER A 191 18.00 20.25 4.66
CA SER A 191 18.54 19.59 5.84
C SER A 191 19.86 18.88 5.54
N ASP A 192 19.95 18.21 4.39
CA ASP A 192 21.19 17.61 3.91
C ASP A 192 22.27 18.67 3.63
N TYR A 193 21.92 19.75 2.93
CA TYR A 193 22.85 20.87 2.70
C TYR A 193 23.40 21.46 4.01
N LYS A 194 22.53 21.70 4.99
CA LYS A 194 22.93 22.18 6.33
C LYS A 194 23.82 21.16 7.06
N LYS A 195 23.57 19.86 6.90
CA LYS A 195 24.43 18.80 7.46
C LYS A 195 25.82 18.84 6.84
N GLN A 196 25.92 18.95 5.51
CA GLN A 196 27.20 19.04 4.80
C GLN A 196 27.99 20.29 5.19
N LYS A 197 27.33 21.46 5.24
CA LYS A 197 27.96 22.72 5.68
C LYS A 197 28.49 22.63 7.12
N ARG A 198 27.72 22.07 8.04
CA ARG A 198 28.18 21.84 9.43
C ARG A 198 29.39 20.90 9.48
N ALA A 199 29.42 19.85 8.67
CA ALA A 199 30.56 18.95 8.59
C ALA A 199 31.81 19.65 8.02
N GLN A 200 31.66 20.51 7.02
CA GLN A 200 32.76 21.34 6.49
C GLN A 200 33.31 22.29 7.56
N ILE A 201 32.44 23.01 8.26
CA ILE A 201 32.83 23.93 9.34
C ILE A 201 33.59 23.18 10.44
N ARG A 202 33.13 21.98 10.84
CA ARG A 202 33.82 21.15 11.83
C ARG A 202 35.23 20.78 11.38
N LYS A 203 35.41 20.39 10.12
CA LYS A 203 36.75 20.10 9.57
C LYS A 203 37.65 21.34 9.54
N SER A 204 37.12 22.51 9.18
CA SER A 204 37.88 23.77 9.23
C SER A 204 38.27 24.17 10.65
N LEU A 205 37.41 23.89 11.65
CA LEU A 205 37.73 24.08 13.06
C LEU A 205 38.88 23.15 13.50
N GLU A 206 38.78 21.86 13.20
CA GLU A 206 39.82 20.87 13.51
C GLU A 206 41.17 21.22 12.86
N ASN A 207 41.14 21.74 11.63
CA ASN A 207 42.34 22.18 10.91
C ASN A 207 42.83 23.57 11.32
N GLY A 208 42.13 24.28 12.21
CA GLY A 208 42.45 25.67 12.59
C GLY A 208 42.26 26.72 11.49
N THR A 209 41.71 26.35 10.34
CA THR A 209 41.51 27.22 9.17
C THR A 209 40.14 27.91 9.14
N LEU A 210 39.32 27.74 10.19
CA LEU A 210 38.02 28.40 10.25
C LEU A 210 38.17 29.93 10.32
N PHE A 211 39.15 30.40 11.08
CA PHE A 211 39.41 31.82 11.25
C PHE A 211 40.53 32.25 10.29
N PRO A 212 40.47 33.50 9.77
CA PRO A 212 41.57 34.05 9.01
C PRO A 212 42.87 34.00 9.82
N SER A 213 43.97 33.58 9.19
CA SER A 213 45.29 33.68 9.81
C SER A 213 45.63 35.15 10.09
N LEU A 214 46.18 35.41 11.28
CA LEU A 214 46.67 36.73 11.70
C LEU A 214 48.14 36.97 11.30
N ASP A 215 48.76 36.05 10.55
CA ASP A 215 50.19 36.09 10.24
C ASP A 215 50.61 37.31 9.38
N ASN A 216 49.63 38.02 8.80
CA ASN A 216 49.84 39.24 8.00
C ASN A 216 49.41 40.54 8.73
N LEU A 217 49.21 40.51 10.05
CA LEU A 217 48.88 41.72 10.79
C LEU A 217 50.15 42.56 11.03
N PRO A 218 50.11 43.89 10.84
CA PRO A 218 51.25 44.74 11.19
C PRO A 218 51.59 44.60 12.67
N ASP A 219 52.88 44.48 13.00
CA ASP A 219 53.33 44.48 14.39
C ASP A 219 52.88 45.77 15.08
N LEU A 220 52.18 45.62 16.21
CA LEU A 220 51.83 46.76 17.04
C LEU A 220 53.12 47.37 17.62
N PRO A 221 53.26 48.71 17.64
CA PRO A 221 54.42 49.35 18.22
C PRO A 221 54.52 48.93 19.69
N LYS A 222 55.68 48.36 20.06
CA LYS A 222 55.98 47.99 21.44
C LYS A 222 55.94 49.27 22.27
N GLN A 223 54.95 49.40 23.16
CA GLN A 223 54.98 50.47 24.16
C GLN A 223 56.13 50.15 25.11
N GLU A 224 57.23 50.89 24.98
CA GLU A 224 58.32 50.85 25.93
C GLU A 224 57.77 51.31 27.27
N ASN A 225 57.64 50.37 28.21
CA ASN A 225 57.37 50.69 29.60
C ASN A 225 58.57 51.46 30.16
N ALA A 226 58.52 52.79 30.06
CA ALA A 226 59.38 53.72 30.77
C ALA A 226 59.03 53.66 32.26
N ASN A 227 59.43 52.59 32.93
CA ASN A 227 59.39 52.52 34.38
C ASN A 227 60.52 51.62 34.90
N SER A 228 61.75 52.13 34.78
CA SER A 228 62.86 51.61 35.57
C SER A 228 63.75 52.74 36.05
N LYS A 229 63.70 52.95 37.38
CA LYS A 229 64.73 53.55 38.24
C LYS A 229 64.78 55.08 38.25
N SER A 230 63.92 55.68 39.06
CA SER A 230 64.27 56.90 39.78
C SER A 230 65.01 56.54 41.07
N ASP A 231 66.08 57.29 41.30
CA ASP A 231 67.04 57.28 42.40
C ASP A 231 66.49 56.98 43.80
N ALA A 232 67.28 56.21 44.56
CA ALA A 232 67.35 56.34 46.01
C ALA A 232 68.84 56.37 46.40
N THR A 233 69.30 57.59 46.58
CA THR A 233 70.64 58.00 47.01
C THR A 233 70.94 57.58 48.45
N LYS A 234 72.25 57.43 48.67
CA LYS A 234 72.99 57.14 49.90
C LYS A 234 72.75 58.15 51.02
#